data_AF-A0A7K5L0M4-F1
#
_entry.id   AF-A0A7K5L0M4-F1
#
_cell.length_a   1.000
_cell.length_b   1.000
_cell.length_c   1.000
_cell.angle_alpha   90.00
_cell.angle_beta   90.00
_cell.angle_gamma   90.00
#
_symmetry.space_group_name_H-M   'P 1'
#
loop_
_entity.id
_entity.type
_entity.pdbx_description
1 polymer ?
#
loop_
_entity_poly.entity_id
_entity_poly.type
_entity_poly.pdbx_seq_one_letter_code
_entity_poly.pdbx_strand_id
1 'polypeptide(L)' 'GCMLNGKLYPLGQIERTDDCYKCSCSEETMHCCSLFHTPVAYDNKKCKVVFNKKRCDYDVVQKDDPSKKCFVYSRV' A
#
# COMPACT_ATOMS: atom_id res chain seq x y z
N GLY A 1 -18.03 -9.46 -13.42
CA GLY A 1 -17.02 -8.49 -12.96
C GLY A 1 -17.13 -8.36 -11.46
N CYS A 2 -16.07 -7.94 -10.78
CA CYS A 2 -16.02 -7.88 -9.32
C CYS A 2 -16.19 -6.45 -8.82
N MET A 3 -16.93 -6.27 -7.72
CA MET A 3 -17.09 -4.97 -7.08
C MET A 3 -16.09 -4.83 -5.94
N LEU A 4 -15.27 -3.77 -5.97
CA LEU A 4 -14.36 -3.41 -4.89
C LEU A 4 -14.55 -1.92 -4.57
N ASN A 5 -14.87 -1.60 -3.32
CA ASN A 5 -15.06 -0.22 -2.83
C ASN A 5 -15.99 0.63 -3.72
N GLY A 6 -17.08 0.03 -4.19
CA GLY A 6 -18.08 0.70 -5.04
C GLY A 6 -17.71 0.83 -6.52
N LYS A 7 -16.54 0.30 -6.94
CA LYS A 7 -16.09 0.30 -8.35
C LYS A 7 -16.18 -1.12 -8.93
N LEU A 8 -16.74 -1.22 -10.14
CA LEU A 8 -16.82 -2.49 -10.89
C LEU A 8 -15.53 -2.70 -11.70
N TYR A 9 -14.90 -3.85 -11.51
CA TYR A 9 -13.72 -4.29 -12.23
C TYR A 9 -14.05 -5.45 -13.19
N PRO A 10 -13.34 -5.55 -14.33
CA PRO A 10 -13.50 -6.66 -15.26
C PRO A 10 -13.00 -7.98 -14.64
N LEU A 11 -13.42 -9.10 -15.24
CA LEU A 11 -12.82 -10.41 -14.94
C LEU A 11 -11.35 -10.42 -15.39
N GLY A 12 -10.50 -11.13 -14.66
CA GLY A 12 -9.07 -11.26 -14.93
C GLY A 12 -8.17 -10.55 -13.91
N GLN A 13 -6.93 -10.29 -14.33
CA GLN A 13 -5.91 -9.65 -13.49
C GLN A 13 -6.08 -8.13 -13.48
N ILE A 14 -5.98 -7.56 -12.28
CA ILE A 14 -6.06 -6.13 -12.01
C ILE A 14 -4.74 -5.76 -11.35
N GLU A 15 -3.82 -5.19 -12.14
CA GLU A 15 -2.47 -4.91 -11.68
C GLU A 15 -2.41 -3.90 -10.53
N ARG A 16 -3.35 -2.95 -10.50
CA ARG A 16 -3.41 -1.94 -9.44
C ARG A 16 -4.80 -1.31 -9.30
N THR A 17 -5.35 -1.35 -8.10
CA THR A 17 -6.56 -0.62 -7.72
C THR A 17 -6.23 0.76 -7.15
N ASP A 18 -7.24 1.62 -7.00
CA ASP A 18 -7.08 2.96 -6.44
C ASP A 18 -6.63 2.91 -4.97
N ASP A 19 -6.95 1.80 -4.28
CA ASP A 19 -6.60 1.53 -2.88
C ASP A 19 -5.32 0.69 -2.73
N CYS A 20 -4.49 0.62 -3.77
CA CYS A 20 -3.18 -0.03 -3.71
C CYS A 20 -3.20 -1.54 -3.51
N TYR A 21 -4.14 -2.23 -4.17
CA TYR A 21 -4.16 -3.69 -4.23
C TYR A 21 -3.87 -4.17 -5.65
N LYS A 22 -3.18 -5.31 -5.75
CA LYS A 22 -3.21 -6.16 -6.93
C LYS A 22 -4.29 -7.20 -6.72
N CYS A 23 -5.20 -7.34 -7.67
CA CYS A 23 -6.33 -8.24 -7.54
C CYS A 23 -6.43 -9.19 -8.74
N SER A 24 -7.06 -10.34 -8.51
CA SER A 24 -7.51 -11.26 -9.55
C SER A 24 -9.00 -11.49 -9.33
N CYS A 25 -9.80 -11.18 -10.35
CA CYS A 25 -11.25 -11.32 -10.35
C CYS A 25 -11.66 -12.53 -11.21
N SER A 26 -12.24 -13.55 -10.60
CA SER A 26 -12.87 -14.68 -11.31
C SER A 26 -14.40 -14.51 -11.34
N GLU A 27 -15.10 -15.47 -11.94
CA GLU A 27 -16.57 -15.48 -11.95
C GLU A 27 -17.16 -15.67 -10.54
N GLU A 28 -16.43 -16.34 -9.65
CA GLU A 28 -16.92 -16.72 -8.32
C GLU A 28 -16.42 -15.77 -7.22
N THR A 29 -15.17 -15.30 -7.32
CA THR A 29 -14.52 -14.56 -6.24
C THR A 29 -13.45 -13.59 -6.73
N MET A 30 -13.09 -12.65 -5.86
CA MET A 30 -11.99 -11.73 -6.07
C MET A 30 -10.95 -11.90 -4.96
N HIS A 31 -9.71 -12.13 -5.36
CA HIS A 31 -8.57 -12.17 -4.44
C HIS A 31 -7.74 -10.91 -4.62
N CYS A 32 -7.37 -10.26 -3.52
CA CYS A 32 -6.57 -9.04 -3.53
C CYS A 32 -5.41 -9.15 -2.54
N CYS A 33 -4.25 -8.67 -2.96
CA CYS A 33 -3.05 -8.52 -2.15
C CYS A 33 -2.66 -7.05 -2.09
N SER A 34 -2.28 -6.55 -0.91
CA SER A 34 -1.75 -5.20 -0.77
C SER A 34 -0.43 -5.06 -1.53
N LEU A 35 -0.24 -3.93 -2.19
CA LEU A 35 1.03 -3.58 -2.85
C LEU A 35 2.03 -2.91 -1.89
N PHE A 36 1.55 -2.40 -0.76
CA PHE A 36 2.35 -1.71 0.24
C PHE A 36 2.91 -2.66 1.29
N HIS A 37 4.10 -2.34 1.79
CA HIS A 37 4.75 -3.07 2.87
C HIS A 37 4.75 -2.23 4.14
N THR A 38 4.20 -2.77 5.21
CA THR A 38 4.05 -2.05 6.48
C THR A 38 5.38 -2.02 7.22
N PRO A 39 5.97 -0.83 7.50
CA PRO A 39 7.19 -0.73 8.26
C PRO A 39 6.91 -1.04 9.74
N VAL A 40 7.61 -2.04 10.29
CA VAL A 40 7.40 -2.51 11.66
C VAL A 40 8.54 -2.14 12.60
N ALA A 41 9.72 -1.81 12.07
CA ALA A 41 10.85 -1.33 12.88
C ALA A 41 11.56 -0.13 12.23
N TYR A 42 11.58 0.98 12.96
CA TYR A 42 12.26 2.25 12.64
C TYR A 42 12.38 3.10 13.93
N ASP A 43 13.12 4.21 13.89
CA ASP A 43 13.18 5.16 15.03
C ASP A 43 11.84 5.90 15.19
N ASN A 44 10.91 5.32 15.94
CA ASN A 44 9.59 5.89 16.19
C ASN A 44 9.61 7.20 17.01
N LYS A 45 10.74 7.55 17.64
CA LYS A 45 10.89 8.81 18.37
C LYS A 45 11.12 9.95 17.40
N LYS A 46 12.02 9.78 16.43
CA LYS A 46 12.40 10.82 15.46
C LYS A 46 11.65 10.74 14.14
N CYS A 47 11.00 9.61 13.83
CA CYS A 47 10.41 9.37 12.52
C CYS A 47 8.92 9.05 12.61
N LYS A 48 8.22 9.29 11.49
CA LYS A 48 6.81 8.99 11.29
C LYS A 48 6.60 8.29 9.96
N VAL A 49 5.49 7.56 9.87
CA VAL A 49 5.08 6.83 8.68
C VAL A 49 4.03 7.65 7.93
N VAL A 50 4.20 7.76 6.61
CA VAL A 50 3.25 8.45 5.72
C VAL A 50 2.96 7.52 4.55
N PHE A 51 1.68 7.30 4.25
CA PHE A 51 1.30 6.49 3.10
C PHE A 51 1.45 7.29 1.80
N ASN A 52 2.21 6.74 0.85
CA ASN A 52 2.42 7.33 -0.46
C ASN A 52 1.54 6.63 -1.50
N LYS A 53 0.35 7.17 -1.76
CA LYS A 53 -0.60 6.60 -2.75
C LYS A 53 -0.03 6.47 -4.15
N LYS A 54 0.86 7.39 -4.57
CA LYS A 54 1.50 7.33 -5.89
C LYS A 54 2.43 6.12 -6.00
N ARG A 55 3.14 5.77 -4.94
CA ARG A 55 4.02 4.60 -4.88
C ARG A 55 3.31 3.32 -4.41
N CYS A 56 2.14 3.45 -3.79
CA CYS A 56 1.47 2.39 -3.04
C CYS A 56 2.39 1.75 -2.01
N ASP A 57 3.02 2.57 -1.18
CA ASP A 57 3.91 2.11 -0.13
C ASP A 57 4.00 3.14 1.00
N TYR A 58 4.57 2.73 2.12
CA TYR A 58 4.82 3.61 3.25
C TYR A 58 6.21 4.24 3.16
N ASP A 59 6.22 5.56 3.29
CA ASP A 59 7.42 6.36 3.45
C ASP A 59 7.66 6.62 4.94
N VAL A 60 8.86 6.28 5.43
CA VAL A 60 9.29 6.63 6.79
C VAL A 60 10.19 7.85 6.71
N VAL A 61 9.76 8.95 7.33
CA VAL A 61 10.39 10.28 7.23
C VAL A 61 10.61 10.88 8.60
N GLN A 62 11.51 11.86 8.71
CA GLN A 62 11.71 12.57 9.98
C GLN A 62 10.45 13.35 10.36
N LYS A 63 10.19 13.46 11.66
CA LYS A 63 9.05 14.24 12.18
C LYS A 63 9.23 15.73 11.91
N ASP A 64 10.45 16.22 12.14
CA ASP A 64 10.81 17.65 12.02
C ASP A 64 10.99 18.09 10.56
N ASP A 65 11.42 17.17 9.69
CA ASP A 65 11.63 17.41 8.26
C ASP A 65 11.13 16.23 7.41
N PRO A 66 9.87 16.27 6.95
CA PRO A 66 9.27 15.21 6.14
C PRO A 66 9.96 14.98 4.78
N SER A 67 10.83 15.88 4.32
CA SER A 67 11.59 15.67 3.09
C SER A 67 12.72 14.64 3.26
N LYS A 68 13.18 14.42 4.49
CA LYS A 68 14.26 13.48 4.83
C LYS A 68 13.70 12.11 5.20
N LYS A 69 14.23 11.08 4.54
CA LYS A 69 13.92 9.67 4.82
C LYS A 69 14.59 9.21 6.10
N CYS A 70 13.92 8.33 6.82
CA CYS A 70 14.50 7.57 7.92
C CYS A 70 14.89 6.16 7.47
N PHE A 71 15.87 5.60 8.16
CA PHE A 71 16.24 4.21 7.99
C PHE A 71 15.13 3.29 8.54
N VAL A 72 14.84 2.21 7.83
CA VAL A 72 13.83 1.20 8.19
C VAL A 72 14.55 -0.12 8.36
N TYR A 73 14.41 -0.74 9.53
CA TYR A 73 15.07 -2.00 9.85
C TYR A 73 14.31 -3.20 9.31
N SER A 74 12.97 -3.15 9.30
CA SER A 74 12.15 -4.24 8.77
C SER A 74 10.74 -3.79 8.33
N ARG A 75 10.16 -4.58 7.41
CA ARG A 75 8.84 -4.40 6.82
C ARG A 75 8.12 -5.76 6.71
N VAL A 76 6.79 -5.74 6.69
CA VAL A 76 5.91 -6.90 6.45
C VAL A 76 4.91 -6.63 5.34
#